data_AF-A0A4U3B2M7-F1
#
_entry.id   AF-A0A4U3B2M7-F1
#
_cell.length_a   1.000
_cell.length_b   1.000
_cell.length_c   1.000
_cell.angle_alpha   90.00
_cell.angle_beta   90.00
_cell.angle_gamma   90.00
#
_symmetry.space_group_name_H-M   'P 1'
#
loop_
_entity.id
_entity.type
_entity.pdbx_description
1 polymer ?
#
loop_
_entity_poly.entity_id
_entity_poly.type
_entity_poly.pdbx_seq_one_letter_code
_entity_poly.pdbx_strand_id
1 'polypeptide(L)'
;ISFFIQSQITNTGTVTANDVQFIDTISAGASFVSNSVTIDGTPQPNLNPITGFGVGDIIVGETVIVTFQATVTNIPSSGTITNVANIAGSFVLVPGEPPVVVTEPSNTTITRINRGRFSVIKSVNKEATRLGDTLTYSAQVTNTGTVTATNVQFIDVPSPSLEFVPGSV
;
A
#
# COMPACT_ATOMS: atom_id res chain seq x y z
N ILE A 1 -1.90 -6.62 4.59
CA ILE A 1 -2.69 -6.55 3.34
C ILE A 1 -1.68 -6.51 2.21
N SER A 2 -1.82 -7.41 1.24
CA SER A 2 -0.95 -7.46 0.06
C SER A 2 -1.71 -6.94 -1.15
N PHE A 3 -1.01 -6.30 -2.09
CA PHE A 3 -1.56 -5.77 -3.33
C PHE A 3 -0.59 -6.05 -4.48
N PHE A 4 -1.10 -6.05 -5.72
CA PHE A 4 -0.29 -6.24 -6.92
C PHE A 4 0.22 -4.90 -7.44
N ILE A 5 1.45 -4.91 -7.92
CA ILE A 5 2.05 -3.84 -8.72
C ILE A 5 2.27 -4.44 -10.11
N GLN A 6 1.82 -3.72 -11.14
CA GLN A 6 1.93 -4.13 -12.54
C GLN A 6 2.59 -3.00 -13.33
N SER A 7 3.64 -3.33 -14.08
CA SER A 7 4.36 -2.44 -14.97
C SER A 7 4.26 -2.96 -16.40
N GLN A 8 3.84 -2.09 -17.31
CA GLN A 8 3.79 -2.38 -18.74
C GLN A 8 4.99 -1.70 -19.42
N ILE A 9 5.84 -2.50 -20.06
CA ILE A 9 7.07 -2.06 -20.71
C ILE A 9 6.90 -2.22 -22.21
N THR A 10 6.78 -1.11 -22.95
CA THR A 10 6.61 -1.13 -24.40
C THR A 10 7.81 -0.51 -25.08
N ASN A 11 8.43 -1.20 -26.04
CA ASN A 11 9.46 -0.59 -26.87
C ASN A 11 8.81 0.26 -27.98
N THR A 12 8.77 1.57 -27.78
CA THR A 12 8.24 2.54 -28.76
C THR A 12 9.32 3.12 -29.69
N GLY A 13 10.53 2.57 -29.66
CA GLY A 13 11.65 3.01 -30.50
C GLY A 13 11.56 2.49 -31.94
N THR A 14 12.68 2.54 -32.64
CA THR A 14 12.79 2.10 -34.05
C THR A 14 13.65 0.84 -34.23
N VAL A 15 14.29 0.37 -33.16
CA VAL A 15 15.11 -0.85 -33.12
C VAL A 15 14.81 -1.65 -31.84
N THR A 16 15.17 -2.93 -31.83
CA THR A 16 15.01 -3.82 -30.66
C THR A 16 15.74 -3.27 -29.44
N ALA A 17 15.07 -3.28 -28.28
CA ALA A 17 15.68 -3.02 -26.99
C ALA A 17 16.28 -4.33 -26.49
N ASN A 18 17.60 -4.40 -26.35
CA ASN A 18 18.30 -5.62 -25.97
C ASN A 18 18.63 -5.60 -24.48
N ASP A 19 18.62 -6.79 -23.86
CA ASP A 19 18.99 -7.02 -22.46
C ASP A 19 18.24 -6.12 -21.47
N VAL A 20 16.93 -5.91 -21.70
CA VAL A 20 16.14 -4.97 -20.89
C VAL A 20 16.11 -5.43 -19.44
N GLN A 21 16.55 -4.55 -18.55
CA GLN A 21 16.53 -4.71 -17.11
C GLN A 21 15.36 -3.94 -16.51
N PHE A 22 14.62 -4.59 -15.63
CA PHE A 22 13.58 -3.99 -14.80
C PHE A 22 14.07 -3.85 -13.37
N ILE A 23 13.90 -2.68 -12.76
CA ILE A 23 14.18 -2.44 -11.35
C ILE A 23 13.06 -1.60 -10.73
N ASP A 24 12.65 -1.92 -9.51
CA ASP A 24 11.64 -1.17 -8.78
C ASP A 24 12.05 -1.02 -7.31
N THR A 25 12.24 0.23 -6.90
CA THR A 25 12.43 0.57 -5.50
C THR A 25 11.07 0.73 -4.84
N ILE A 26 10.65 -0.28 -4.07
CA ILE A 26 9.40 -0.22 -3.32
C ILE A 26 9.44 0.95 -2.34
N SER A 27 8.46 1.87 -2.44
CA SER A 27 8.42 3.03 -1.56
C SER A 27 8.18 2.66 -0.10
N ALA A 28 8.55 3.59 0.79
CA ALA A 28 8.31 3.49 2.21
C ALA A 28 6.85 3.13 2.54
N GLY A 29 6.67 2.24 3.52
CA GLY A 29 5.35 1.75 3.92
C GLY A 29 4.97 0.41 3.29
N ALA A 30 5.74 -0.09 2.32
CA ALA A 30 5.55 -1.42 1.73
C ALA A 30 6.85 -2.25 1.68
N SER A 31 6.68 -3.56 1.51
CA SER A 31 7.77 -4.51 1.24
C SER A 31 7.38 -5.49 0.15
N PHE A 32 8.33 -5.85 -0.71
CA PHE A 32 8.15 -6.90 -1.72
C PHE A 32 7.81 -8.26 -1.07
N VAL A 33 6.93 -9.03 -1.74
CA VAL A 33 6.61 -10.42 -1.39
C VAL A 33 7.46 -11.34 -2.26
N SER A 34 8.36 -12.11 -1.66
CA SER A 34 9.23 -13.03 -2.40
C SER A 34 8.43 -14.05 -3.23
N ASN A 35 9.00 -14.46 -4.37
CA ASN A 35 8.40 -15.43 -5.30
C ASN A 35 7.05 -15.00 -5.91
N SER A 36 6.73 -13.71 -5.89
CA SER A 36 5.48 -13.18 -6.46
C SER A 36 5.62 -12.63 -7.87
N VAL A 37 6.84 -12.57 -8.42
CA VAL A 37 7.09 -12.00 -9.75
C VAL A 37 6.50 -12.90 -10.84
N THR A 38 5.84 -12.28 -11.80
CA THR A 38 5.45 -12.89 -13.07
C THR A 38 5.88 -12.00 -14.23
N ILE A 39 6.31 -12.60 -15.33
CA ILE A 39 6.56 -11.93 -16.63
C ILE A 39 5.55 -12.49 -17.62
N ASP A 40 4.71 -11.62 -18.20
CA ASP A 40 3.60 -11.98 -19.10
C ASP A 40 2.68 -13.06 -18.49
N GLY A 41 2.42 -12.94 -17.19
CA GLY A 41 1.61 -13.88 -16.42
C GLY A 41 2.32 -15.20 -16.08
N THR A 42 3.51 -15.45 -16.61
CA THR A 42 4.31 -16.64 -16.29
C THR A 42 5.08 -16.42 -14.98
N PRO A 43 4.93 -17.28 -13.96
CA PRO A 43 5.67 -17.15 -12.70
C PRO A 43 7.18 -17.24 -12.88
N GLN A 44 7.89 -16.30 -12.25
CA GLN A 44 9.35 -16.23 -12.23
C GLN A 44 9.83 -16.22 -10.76
N PRO A 45 9.84 -17.39 -10.09
CA PRO A 45 10.28 -17.47 -8.71
C PRO A 45 11.73 -17.02 -8.57
N ASN A 46 12.08 -16.49 -7.39
CA ASN A 46 13.42 -15.95 -7.04
C ASN A 46 13.82 -14.63 -7.70
N LEU A 47 13.09 -14.12 -8.70
CA LEU A 47 13.31 -12.75 -9.16
C LEU A 47 12.92 -11.74 -8.08
N ASN A 48 13.68 -10.66 -8.00
CA ASN A 48 13.47 -9.61 -7.02
C ASN A 48 13.57 -8.24 -7.70
N PRO A 49 12.46 -7.48 -7.77
CA PRO A 49 12.46 -6.19 -8.44
C PRO A 49 13.34 -5.15 -7.75
N ILE A 50 13.64 -5.30 -6.45
CA ILE A 50 14.49 -4.36 -5.70
C ILE A 50 15.95 -4.45 -6.14
N THR A 51 16.44 -5.66 -6.41
CA THR A 51 17.80 -5.87 -6.94
C THR A 51 17.87 -5.75 -8.46
N GLY A 52 16.70 -5.73 -9.12
CA GLY A 52 16.56 -5.74 -10.57
C GLY A 52 16.67 -7.15 -11.18
N PHE A 53 16.14 -7.30 -12.39
CA PHE A 53 16.26 -8.51 -13.21
C PHE A 53 16.03 -8.22 -14.70
N GLY A 54 16.53 -9.10 -15.55
CA GLY A 54 16.31 -9.03 -17.00
C GLY A 54 14.92 -9.52 -17.39
N VAL A 55 14.30 -8.83 -18.34
CA VAL A 55 13.04 -9.24 -18.99
C VAL A 55 13.25 -9.68 -20.44
N GLY A 56 14.50 -9.76 -20.89
CA GLY A 56 14.88 -10.16 -22.23
C GLY A 56 14.90 -8.99 -23.21
N ASP A 57 14.97 -9.34 -24.50
CA ASP A 57 14.88 -8.38 -25.58
C ASP A 57 13.42 -8.03 -25.85
N ILE A 58 13.14 -6.77 -26.19
CA ILE A 58 11.80 -6.30 -26.52
C ILE A 58 11.85 -5.72 -27.93
N ILE A 59 11.23 -6.41 -28.89
CA ILE A 59 11.19 -5.94 -30.28
C ILE A 59 10.33 -4.68 -30.40
N VAL A 60 10.50 -3.95 -31.51
CA VAL A 60 9.74 -2.72 -31.74
C VAL A 60 8.24 -2.99 -31.72
N GLY A 61 7.51 -2.24 -30.87
CA GLY A 61 6.07 -2.36 -30.68
C GLY A 61 5.65 -3.50 -29.73
N GLU A 62 6.57 -4.36 -29.31
CA GLU A 62 6.29 -5.39 -28.31
C GLU A 62 6.11 -4.77 -26.92
N THR A 63 5.30 -5.47 -26.12
CA THR A 63 5.04 -5.12 -24.73
C THR A 63 5.28 -6.32 -23.83
N VAL A 64 6.06 -6.10 -22.78
CA VAL A 64 6.26 -7.05 -21.68
C VAL A 64 5.55 -6.53 -20.43
N ILE A 65 4.84 -7.43 -19.74
CA ILE A 65 4.14 -7.11 -18.49
C ILE A 65 4.86 -7.76 -17.32
N VAL A 66 5.37 -6.94 -16.42
CA VAL A 66 5.92 -7.38 -15.13
C VAL A 66 4.88 -7.16 -14.05
N THR A 67 4.56 -8.19 -13.27
CA THR A 67 3.70 -8.08 -12.09
C THR A 67 4.38 -8.68 -10.88
N PHE A 68 4.21 -8.07 -9.70
CA PHE A 68 4.64 -8.64 -8.43
C PHE A 68 3.75 -8.17 -7.28
N GLN A 69 3.87 -8.80 -6.11
CA GLN A 69 3.10 -8.42 -4.92
C GLN A 69 3.95 -7.64 -3.92
N ALA A 70 3.32 -6.67 -3.26
CA ALA A 70 3.86 -5.94 -2.13
C ALA A 70 2.90 -6.01 -0.94
N THR A 71 3.44 -5.94 0.27
CA THR A 71 2.68 -5.91 1.53
C THR A 71 2.88 -4.59 2.22
N VAL A 72 1.78 -3.97 2.68
CA VAL A 72 1.85 -2.77 3.52
C VAL A 72 2.44 -3.14 4.88
N THR A 73 3.58 -2.55 5.24
CA THR A 73 4.29 -2.79 6.51
C THR A 73 4.04 -1.70 7.55
N ASN A 74 3.78 -0.47 7.12
CA ASN A 74 3.38 0.64 7.98
C ASN A 74 2.60 1.68 7.17
N ILE A 75 1.98 2.64 7.86
CA ILE A 75 1.27 3.75 7.22
C ILE A 75 2.19 4.97 7.26
N PRO A 76 2.70 5.44 6.10
CA PRO A 76 3.46 6.68 6.04
C PRO A 76 2.64 7.86 6.55
N SER A 77 3.30 8.94 6.99
CA SER A 77 2.63 10.16 7.45
C SER A 77 1.73 10.80 6.37
N SER A 78 2.04 10.57 5.09
CA SER A 78 1.21 10.97 3.95
C SER A 78 -0.07 10.16 3.80
N GLY A 79 -0.22 9.02 4.50
CA GLY A 79 -1.34 8.08 4.35
C GLY A 79 -1.38 7.35 3.00
N THR A 80 -0.31 7.45 2.21
CA THR A 80 -0.22 6.89 0.85
C THR A 80 1.11 6.17 0.63
N ILE A 81 1.11 5.16 -0.23
CA ILE A 81 2.29 4.51 -0.79
C ILE A 81 2.43 4.97 -2.23
N THR A 82 3.58 5.51 -2.60
CA THR A 82 3.94 5.82 -3.98
C THR A 82 4.67 4.63 -4.61
N ASN A 83 4.71 4.50 -5.93
CA ASN A 83 5.59 3.52 -6.59
C ASN A 83 6.01 4.01 -7.97
N VAL A 84 7.30 3.84 -8.29
CA VAL A 84 7.92 4.18 -9.57
C VAL A 84 8.95 3.11 -9.86
N ALA A 85 8.80 2.42 -10.99
CA ALA A 85 9.81 1.50 -11.50
C ALA A 85 10.77 2.24 -12.46
N ASN A 86 11.89 1.61 -12.78
CA ASN A 86 12.79 2.04 -13.84
C ASN A 86 13.10 0.86 -14.74
N ILE A 87 13.33 1.15 -16.01
CA ILE A 87 13.87 0.21 -16.98
C ILE A 87 15.20 0.71 -17.49
N ALA A 88 16.09 -0.20 -17.88
CA ALA A 88 17.28 0.10 -18.65
C ALA A 88 17.43 -0.90 -19.79
N GLY A 89 17.66 -0.46 -21.01
CA GLY A 89 17.85 -1.34 -22.17
C GLY A 89 18.93 -0.79 -23.10
N SER A 90 19.52 -1.67 -23.91
CA SER A 90 20.57 -1.30 -24.86
C SER A 90 20.09 -1.36 -26.30
N PHE A 91 20.50 -0.37 -27.11
CA PHE A 91 20.06 -0.23 -28.49
C PHE A 91 21.27 -0.10 -29.42
N VAL A 92 21.31 -0.91 -30.48
CA VAL A 92 22.26 -0.74 -31.58
C VAL A 92 21.60 0.14 -32.64
N LEU A 93 21.91 1.43 -32.63
CA LEU A 93 21.31 2.41 -33.54
C LEU A 93 21.97 2.39 -34.93
N VAL A 94 23.28 2.11 -34.96
CA VAL A 94 24.08 2.02 -36.19
C VAL A 94 24.84 0.69 -36.17
N PRO A 95 24.68 -0.17 -37.19
CA PRO A 95 25.41 -1.43 -37.26
C PRO A 95 26.93 -1.23 -37.20
N GLY A 96 27.60 -1.90 -36.25
CA GLY A 96 29.05 -1.81 -36.03
C GLY A 96 29.49 -0.76 -35.01
N GLU A 97 28.58 0.09 -34.52
CA GLU A 97 28.85 0.99 -33.40
C GLU A 97 28.50 0.34 -32.05
N PRO A 98 29.11 0.79 -30.94
CA PRO A 98 28.74 0.34 -29.61
C PRO A 98 27.25 0.61 -29.30
N PRO A 99 26.56 -0.28 -28.54
CA PRO A 99 25.19 -0.04 -28.11
C PRO A 99 25.07 1.20 -27.20
N VAL A 100 23.93 1.88 -27.30
CA VAL A 100 23.54 2.98 -26.40
C VAL A 100 22.61 2.43 -25.32
N VAL A 101 22.94 2.66 -24.05
CA VAL A 101 22.05 2.32 -22.93
C VAL A 101 21.10 3.49 -22.67
N VAL A 102 19.81 3.19 -22.64
CA VAL A 102 18.74 4.13 -22.30
C VAL A 102 18.05 3.66 -21.03
N THR A 103 17.82 4.59 -20.11
CA THR A 103 17.11 4.35 -18.86
C THR A 103 15.90 5.25 -18.79
N GLU A 104 14.74 4.69 -18.49
CA GLU A 104 13.49 5.45 -18.39
C GLU A 104 12.71 5.04 -17.13
N PRO A 105 12.20 6.02 -16.35
CA PRO A 105 11.30 5.74 -15.26
C PRO A 105 9.89 5.42 -15.79
N SER A 106 9.13 4.63 -15.02
CA SER A 106 7.70 4.50 -15.23
C SER A 106 6.97 5.78 -14.80
N ASN A 107 5.66 5.83 -15.07
CA ASN A 107 4.79 6.75 -14.37
C ASN A 107 4.76 6.46 -12.85
N THR A 108 4.33 7.44 -12.08
CA THR A 108 4.09 7.28 -10.63
C THR A 108 2.70 6.74 -10.37
N THR A 109 2.61 5.70 -9.54
CA THR A 109 1.34 5.22 -8.97
C THR A 109 1.23 5.62 -7.50
N ILE A 110 0.01 5.89 -7.03
CA ILE A 110 -0.27 6.30 -5.65
C ILE A 110 -1.40 5.45 -5.09
N THR A 111 -1.12 4.71 -4.02
CA THR A 111 -2.08 3.87 -3.31
C THR A 111 -2.41 4.48 -1.95
N ARG A 112 -3.68 4.80 -1.71
CA ARG A 112 -4.14 5.32 -0.41
C ARG A 112 -4.35 4.19 0.58
N ILE A 113 -3.80 4.32 1.79
CA ILE A 113 -4.03 3.36 2.86
C ILE A 113 -5.22 3.80 3.70
N ASN A 114 -6.26 2.96 3.71
CA ASN A 114 -7.45 3.17 4.51
C ASN A 114 -7.35 2.39 5.84
N ARG A 115 -7.72 3.02 6.95
CA ARG A 115 -7.69 2.41 8.28
C ARG A 115 -8.90 2.81 9.11
N GLY A 116 -9.54 1.83 9.74
CA GLY A 116 -10.52 2.06 10.80
C GLY A 116 -9.82 2.23 12.15
N ARG A 117 -10.23 3.25 12.92
CA ARG A 117 -9.73 3.48 14.27
C ARG A 117 -10.70 4.33 15.08
N PHE A 118 -10.91 3.99 16.35
CA PHE A 118 -11.65 4.81 17.28
C PHE A 118 -10.76 5.36 18.40
N SER A 119 -11.14 6.52 18.93
CA SER A 119 -10.72 7.02 20.23
C SER A 119 -11.96 7.11 21.11
N VAL A 120 -11.89 6.57 22.32
CA VAL A 120 -13.00 6.59 23.27
C VAL A 120 -12.53 7.25 24.55
N ILE A 121 -13.23 8.31 24.96
CA ILE A 121 -12.98 9.01 26.22
C ILE A 121 -14.23 8.86 27.07
N LYS A 122 -14.08 8.33 28.28
CA LYS A 122 -15.16 8.22 29.26
C LYS A 122 -14.87 9.16 30.42
N SER A 123 -15.87 9.92 30.83
CA SER A 123 -15.80 10.80 32.00
C SER A 123 -17.02 10.58 32.88
N VAL A 124 -16.89 11.03 34.12
CA VAL A 124 -17.96 11.05 35.12
C VAL A 124 -18.05 12.45 35.70
N ASN A 125 -19.25 12.88 36.05
CA ASN A 125 -19.48 14.22 36.61
C ASN A 125 -18.89 14.42 38.01
N LYS A 126 -18.53 13.35 38.74
CA LYS A 126 -17.97 13.39 40.10
C LYS A 126 -16.88 12.34 40.27
N GLU A 127 -15.73 12.72 40.82
CA GLU A 127 -14.63 11.79 41.13
C GLU A 127 -14.88 10.99 42.42
N ALA A 128 -15.73 11.51 43.32
CA ALA A 128 -16.16 10.84 44.54
C ALA A 128 -17.65 11.11 44.78
N THR A 129 -18.35 10.12 45.35
CA THR A 129 -19.80 10.18 45.58
C THR A 129 -20.19 9.36 46.82
N ARG A 130 -21.41 9.54 47.33
CA ARG A 130 -21.96 8.74 48.44
C ARG A 130 -22.94 7.68 47.93
N LEU A 131 -23.24 6.69 48.77
CA LEU A 131 -24.26 5.69 48.48
C LEU A 131 -25.61 6.38 48.22
N GLY A 132 -26.27 6.00 47.13
CA GLY A 132 -27.56 6.57 46.71
C GLY A 132 -27.45 7.80 45.80
N ASP A 133 -26.27 8.38 45.60
CA ASP A 133 -26.09 9.46 44.64
C ASP A 133 -26.14 8.94 43.19
N THR A 134 -26.73 9.73 42.29
CA THR A 134 -26.64 9.49 40.85
C THR A 134 -25.33 10.04 40.28
N LEU A 135 -24.63 9.20 39.52
CA LEU A 135 -23.49 9.57 38.69
C LEU A 135 -23.92 9.67 37.23
N THR A 136 -23.48 10.72 36.56
CA THR A 136 -23.68 10.89 35.12
C THR A 136 -22.38 10.61 34.42
N TYR A 137 -22.38 9.56 33.59
CA TYR A 137 -21.25 9.21 32.73
C TYR A 137 -21.45 9.80 31.34
N SER A 138 -20.36 10.28 30.74
CA SER A 138 -20.33 10.70 29.34
C SER A 138 -19.27 9.90 28.62
N ALA A 139 -19.61 9.37 27.45
CA ALA A 139 -18.70 8.67 26.56
C ALA A 139 -18.63 9.41 25.23
N GLN A 140 -17.44 9.93 24.90
CA GLN A 140 -17.15 10.51 23.60
C GLN A 140 -16.44 9.47 22.75
N VAL A 141 -17.10 9.06 21.65
CA VAL A 141 -16.52 8.17 20.64
C VAL A 141 -16.19 8.97 19.40
N THR A 142 -14.90 9.01 19.04
CA THR A 142 -14.41 9.71 17.84
C THR A 142 -13.84 8.70 16.87
N ASN A 143 -14.36 8.65 15.64
CA ASN A 143 -13.69 7.95 14.54
C ASN A 143 -12.42 8.73 14.16
N THR A 144 -11.26 8.16 14.47
CA THR A 144 -9.93 8.70 14.10
C THR A 144 -9.32 7.96 12.91
N GLY A 145 -10.10 7.08 12.28
CA GLY A 145 -9.74 6.41 11.04
C GLY A 145 -9.86 7.32 9.82
N THR A 146 -9.50 6.78 8.66
CA THR A 146 -9.56 7.48 7.37
C THR A 146 -10.80 7.13 6.55
N VAL A 147 -11.70 6.31 7.10
CA VAL A 147 -12.92 5.82 6.45
C VAL A 147 -14.09 5.94 7.41
N THR A 148 -15.28 6.22 6.88
CA THR A 148 -16.53 6.29 7.66
C THR A 148 -16.80 4.94 8.30
N ALA A 149 -16.99 4.94 9.62
CA ALA A 149 -17.46 3.77 10.33
C ALA A 149 -18.99 3.67 10.21
N THR A 150 -19.50 2.53 9.79
CA THR A 150 -20.93 2.23 9.71
C THR A 150 -21.32 1.20 10.76
N ASN A 151 -22.60 1.15 11.13
CA ASN A 151 -23.14 0.21 12.13
C ASN A 151 -22.39 0.25 13.48
N VAL A 152 -21.97 1.45 13.91
CA VAL A 152 -21.27 1.64 15.18
C VAL A 152 -22.23 1.36 16.33
N GLN A 153 -21.84 0.45 17.21
CA GLN A 153 -22.57 0.13 18.44
C GLN A 153 -21.71 0.50 19.64
N PHE A 154 -22.33 1.15 20.62
CA PHE A 154 -21.71 1.46 21.91
C PHE A 154 -22.39 0.61 22.98
N ILE A 155 -21.60 -0.14 23.74
CA ILE A 155 -22.05 -0.98 24.84
C ILE A 155 -21.20 -0.64 26.06
N ASP A 156 -21.85 -0.22 27.13
CA ASP A 156 -21.22 0.08 28.41
C ASP A 156 -22.06 -0.54 29.52
N VAL A 157 -21.48 -1.55 30.18
CA VAL A 157 -22.16 -2.27 31.26
C VAL A 157 -21.73 -1.62 32.58
N PRO A 158 -22.68 -1.07 33.37
CA PRO A 158 -22.36 -0.54 34.68
C PRO A 158 -21.68 -1.59 35.58
N SER A 159 -20.77 -1.14 36.44
CA SER A 159 -20.22 -1.98 37.51
C SER A 159 -21.35 -2.56 38.36
N PRO A 160 -21.22 -3.76 38.96
CA PRO A 160 -22.21 -4.31 39.90
C PRO A 160 -22.56 -3.39 41.08
N SER A 161 -21.67 -2.45 41.41
CA SER A 161 -21.90 -1.45 42.46
C SER A 161 -22.70 -0.22 41.99
N LEU A 162 -23.15 -0.21 40.73
CA LEU A 162 -23.95 0.85 40.12
C LEU A 162 -25.23 0.24 39.54
N GLU A 163 -26.33 0.95 39.70
CA GLU A 163 -27.59 0.64 39.05
C GLU A 163 -27.79 1.59 37.86
N PHE A 164 -28.15 1.06 36.70
CA PHE A 164 -28.51 1.88 35.55
C PHE A 164 -29.85 2.56 35.81
N VAL A 165 -29.94 3.87 35.56
CA VAL A 165 -31.20 4.61 35.68
C VAL A 165 -31.95 4.54 34.36
N PRO A 166 -33.12 3.87 34.27
CA PRO A 166 -33.86 3.74 33.02
C PRO A 166 -34.27 5.11 32.45
N GLY A 167 -34.15 5.28 31.13
CA GLY A 167 -34.47 6.53 30.43
C GLY A 167 -33.40 7.63 30.55
N SER A 168 -32.22 7.32 31.11
CA SER A 168 -31.09 8.26 31.18
C SER A 168 -30.24 8.31 29.91
N VAL A 169 -30.66 7.64 28.83
CA VAL A 169 -30.01 7.59 27.50
C VAL A 169 -31.02 7.85 26.40
#